data_AF-N1UKH0-F1
#
_entry.id   AF-N1UKH0-F1
#
_cell.length_a   1.000
_cell.length_b   1.000
_cell.length_c   1.000
_cell.angle_alpha   90.00
_cell.angle_beta   90.00
_cell.angle_gamma   90.00
#
_symmetry.space_group_name_H-M   'P 1'
#
loop_
_entity.id
_entity.type
_entity.pdbx_description
1 polymer ?
#
loop_
_entity_poly.entity_id
_entity_poly.type
_entity_poly.pdbx_seq_one_letter_code
_entity_poly.pdbx_strand_id
1 'polypeptide(L)'
;MNQPETLEIKDILKLIQLEDPTLYVEDFGGEAYEYNYLLSQLRDMCNKVHTSKDDYHLAMQLITIAALSVGWLLELNPDAVKKLSQDRYFDQSPFRKQKRSHGGQRALKKNATEEGNHE
;
A
#
# COMPACT_ATOMS: atom_id res chain seq x y z
N MET A 1 11.90 35.34 9.62
CA MET A 1 10.74 34.44 9.74
C MET A 1 11.25 33.05 9.43
N ASN A 2 11.32 32.18 10.44
CA ASN A 2 11.72 30.79 10.24
C ASN A 2 10.54 30.06 9.59
N GLN A 3 10.78 29.32 8.51
CA GLN A 3 9.76 28.43 7.97
C GLN A 3 9.37 27.42 9.07
N PRO A 4 8.07 27.12 9.25
CA PRO A 4 7.68 26.04 10.14
C PRO A 4 8.36 24.75 9.66
N GLU A 5 9.13 24.11 10.53
CA GLU A 5 9.70 22.79 10.26
C GLU A 5 8.54 21.83 10.00
N THR A 6 8.28 21.56 8.72
CA THR A 6 7.19 20.70 8.30
C THR A 6 7.73 19.29 8.21
N LEU A 7 7.07 18.36 8.89
CA LEU A 7 7.43 16.95 8.84
C LEU A 7 7.16 16.42 7.43
N GLU A 8 8.20 15.88 6.76
CA GLU A 8 8.03 15.29 5.45
C GLU A 8 7.53 13.85 5.55
N ILE A 9 6.83 13.37 4.51
CA ILE A 9 6.35 11.97 4.42
C ILE A 9 7.50 10.98 4.63
N LYS A 10 8.70 11.27 4.11
CA LYS A 10 9.87 10.39 4.27
C LYS A 10 10.28 10.21 5.74
N ASP A 11 10.08 11.23 6.57
CA ASP A 11 10.44 11.19 7.99
C ASP A 11 9.40 10.38 8.75
N ILE A 12 8.12 10.52 8.41
CA ILE A 12 7.02 9.68 8.92
C ILE A 12 7.27 8.20 8.61
N LEU A 13 7.64 7.88 7.36
CA LEU A 13 7.90 6.50 6.96
C LEU A 13 9.08 5.89 7.74
N LYS A 14 10.13 6.66 8.03
CA LYS A 14 11.24 6.20 8.88
C LYS A 14 10.78 5.93 10.31
N LEU A 15 9.94 6.80 10.88
CA LEU A 15 9.41 6.60 12.23
C LEU A 15 8.57 5.32 12.30
N ILE A 16 7.70 5.08 11.32
CA ILE A 16 6.89 3.86 11.22
C ILE A 16 7.79 2.61 11.15
N GLN A 17 8.92 2.68 10.44
CA GLN A 17 9.86 1.54 10.33
C GLN A 17 10.69 1.29 11.59
N LEU A 18 10.91 2.33 12.41
CA LEU A 18 11.62 2.22 13.68
C LEU A 18 10.72 1.77 14.82
N GLU A 19 9.42 2.00 14.68
CA GLU A 19 8.43 1.62 15.68
C GLU A 19 8.32 0.09 15.75
N ASP A 20 8.44 -0.44 16.97
CA ASP A 20 8.14 -1.84 17.28
C ASP A 20 6.80 -1.88 18.03
N PRO A 21 5.69 -2.22 17.36
CA PRO A 21 4.39 -2.26 18.00
C PRO A 21 4.26 -3.29 19.10
N THR A 22 5.13 -4.30 19.14
CA THR A 22 5.11 -5.34 20.18
C THR A 22 5.41 -4.78 21.57
N LEU A 23 6.07 -3.62 21.63
CA LEU A 23 6.40 -2.92 22.88
C LEU A 23 5.19 -2.26 23.57
N TYR A 24 4.08 -2.09 22.85
CA TYR A 24 2.87 -1.41 23.36
C TYR A 24 1.69 -2.36 23.57
N VAL A 25 1.90 -3.66 23.30
CA VAL A 25 0.91 -4.70 23.50
C VAL A 25 1.49 -5.63 24.55
N GLU A 26 0.79 -5.77 25.69
CA GLU A 26 1.31 -6.44 26.88
C GLU A 26 1.58 -7.96 26.71
N ASP A 27 1.28 -8.57 25.56
CA ASP A 27 1.52 -9.99 25.34
C ASP A 27 1.63 -10.29 23.82
N PHE A 28 2.86 -10.48 23.33
CA PHE A 28 3.18 -11.03 22.00
C PHE A 28 3.81 -12.42 22.12
N GLY A 29 3.73 -13.02 23.30
CA GLY A 29 4.50 -14.18 23.72
C GLY A 29 3.83 -15.53 23.52
N GLY A 30 2.59 -15.63 23.04
CA GLY A 30 1.89 -16.90 23.14
C GLY A 30 0.65 -17.07 22.27
N GLU A 31 0.84 -17.86 21.21
CA GLU A 31 -0.16 -18.63 20.46
C GLU A 31 -1.42 -17.89 20.00
N ALA A 32 -1.55 -17.71 18.67
CA ALA A 32 -2.73 -17.71 17.78
C ALA A 32 -4.15 -17.23 18.22
N TYR A 33 -4.48 -17.16 19.51
CA TYR A 33 -5.55 -16.38 20.13
C TYR A 33 -5.32 -14.86 20.05
N GLU A 34 -4.12 -14.41 19.66
CA GLU A 34 -3.69 -13.01 19.68
C GLU A 34 -4.33 -12.11 18.60
N TYR A 35 -4.83 -12.64 17.48
CA TYR A 35 -5.36 -11.78 16.39
C TYR A 35 -6.59 -10.95 16.78
N ASN A 36 -7.55 -11.56 17.48
CA ASN A 36 -8.75 -10.83 17.92
C ASN A 36 -8.43 -9.82 19.02
N TYR A 37 -7.47 -10.16 19.88
CA TYR A 37 -6.97 -9.25 20.92
C TYR A 37 -6.26 -8.05 20.28
N LEU A 38 -5.35 -8.27 19.33
CA LEU A 38 -4.65 -7.22 18.60
C LEU A 38 -5.61 -6.35 17.78
N LEU A 39 -6.61 -6.95 17.13
CA LEU A 39 -7.67 -6.20 16.44
C LEU A 39 -8.49 -5.35 17.41
N SER A 40 -8.77 -5.88 18.61
CA SER A 40 -9.43 -5.12 19.68
C SER A 40 -8.56 -3.96 20.16
N GLN A 41 -7.27 -4.18 20.39
CA GLN A 41 -6.32 -3.15 20.80
C GLN A 41 -6.18 -2.06 19.73
N LEU A 42 -6.06 -2.44 18.45
CA LEU A 42 -6.04 -1.49 17.34
C LEU A 42 -7.33 -0.68 17.29
N ARG A 43 -8.48 -1.35 17.42
CA ARG A 43 -9.79 -0.68 17.45
C ARG A 43 -9.87 0.32 18.61
N ASP A 44 -9.38 -0.07 19.78
CA ASP A 44 -9.33 0.80 20.95
C ASP A 44 -8.43 2.01 20.74
N MET A 45 -7.24 1.83 20.16
CA MET A 45 -6.35 2.94 19.79
C MET A 45 -7.03 3.88 18.79
N CYS A 46 -7.64 3.35 17.72
CA CYS A 46 -8.40 4.14 16.75
C CYS A 46 -9.56 4.91 17.40
N ASN A 47 -10.27 4.29 18.35
CA ASN A 47 -11.36 4.96 19.07
C ASN A 47 -10.85 6.06 19.98
N LYS A 48 -9.66 5.91 20.57
CA LYS A 48 -9.11 6.85 21.58
C LYS A 48 -8.17 7.89 20.99
N VAL A 49 -7.78 7.78 19.71
CA VAL A 49 -6.80 8.69 19.07
C VAL A 49 -7.22 10.16 19.10
N HIS A 50 -8.52 10.46 19.10
CA HIS A 50 -9.03 11.83 19.19
C HIS A 50 -9.03 12.40 20.62
N THR A 51 -8.70 11.57 21.61
CA THR A 51 -8.69 11.93 23.05
C THR A 51 -7.28 12.17 23.57
N SER A 52 -6.26 12.13 22.70
CA SER A 52 -4.87 12.38 23.07
C SER A 52 -4.71 13.78 23.67
N LYS A 53 -3.88 13.87 24.71
CA LYS A 53 -3.74 15.09 25.53
C LYS A 53 -2.93 16.18 24.85
N ASP A 54 -2.04 15.80 23.94
CA ASP A 54 -1.16 16.69 23.17
C ASP A 54 -0.73 16.01 21.86
N ASP A 55 -0.08 16.80 20.99
CA ASP A 55 0.39 16.36 19.68
C ASP A 55 1.45 15.24 19.77
N TYR A 56 2.21 15.17 20.85
CA TYR A 56 3.23 14.13 21.06
C TYR A 56 2.57 12.76 21.27
N HIS A 57 1.59 12.66 22.17
CA HIS A 57 0.86 11.42 22.42
C HIS A 57 -0.01 11.03 21.22
N LEU A 58 -0.57 12.01 20.50
CA LEU A 58 -1.28 11.78 19.26
C LEU A 58 -0.33 11.19 18.19
N ALA A 59 0.85 11.78 18.01
CA ALA A 59 1.85 11.29 17.07
C ALA A 59 2.29 9.87 17.39
N MET A 60 2.59 9.57 18.66
CA MET A 60 2.91 8.21 19.10
C MET A 60 1.81 7.22 18.69
N GLN A 61 0.55 7.49 19.06
CA GLN A 61 -0.57 6.59 18.76
C GLN A 61 -0.75 6.37 17.25
N LEU A 62 -0.64 7.44 16.45
CA LEU A 62 -0.75 7.33 14.98
C LEU A 62 0.40 6.53 14.36
N ILE A 63 1.63 6.71 14.85
CA ILE A 63 2.79 5.94 14.40
C ILE A 63 2.64 4.46 14.76
N THR A 64 2.23 4.14 15.99
CA THR A 64 1.97 2.75 16.41
C THR A 64 0.86 2.08 15.59
N ILE A 65 -0.26 2.79 15.34
CA ILE A 65 -1.36 2.31 14.48
C ILE A 65 -0.84 2.02 13.06
N ALA A 66 -0.03 2.93 12.51
CA ALA A 66 0.52 2.78 11.17
C ALA A 66 1.50 1.59 11.09
N ALA A 67 2.36 1.41 12.08
CA ALA A 67 3.31 0.30 12.15
C ALA A 67 2.61 -1.06 12.23
N LEU A 68 1.57 -1.21 13.07
CA LEU A 68 0.73 -2.42 13.10
C LEU A 68 0.08 -2.69 11.74
N SER A 69 -0.48 -1.65 11.12
CA SER A 69 -1.14 -1.76 9.82
C SER A 69 -0.17 -2.21 8.73
N VAL A 70 1.06 -1.67 8.71
CA VAL A 70 2.12 -2.09 7.80
C VAL A 70 2.50 -3.54 8.04
N GLY A 71 2.69 -3.94 9.30
CA GLY A 71 3.00 -5.33 9.68
C GLY A 71 1.99 -6.32 9.09
N TRP A 72 0.69 -6.10 9.28
CA TRP A 72 -0.34 -6.97 8.71
C TRP A 72 -0.42 -6.93 7.19
N LEU A 73 -0.25 -5.75 6.58
CA LEU A 73 -0.25 -5.63 5.12
C LEU A 73 0.89 -6.44 4.48
N LEU A 74 2.03 -6.59 5.17
CA LEU A 74 3.16 -7.40 4.70
C LEU A 74 2.86 -8.91 4.71
N GLU A 75 1.97 -9.38 5.58
CA GLU A 75 1.54 -10.78 5.64
C GLU A 75 0.48 -11.14 4.58
N LEU A 76 -0.19 -10.14 3.99
CA LEU A 76 -1.19 -10.37 2.96
C LEU A 76 -0.57 -10.86 1.64
N ASN A 77 -1.35 -11.62 0.88
CA ASN A 77 -0.98 -11.99 -0.48
C ASN A 77 -0.77 -10.73 -1.35
N PRO A 78 0.44 -10.49 -1.90
CA PRO A 78 0.73 -9.27 -2.66
C PRO A 78 -0.16 -9.09 -3.89
N ASP A 79 -0.57 -10.16 -4.56
CA ASP A 79 -1.41 -10.07 -5.74
C ASP A 79 -2.86 -9.72 -5.41
N ALA A 80 -3.35 -10.16 -4.24
CA ALA A 80 -4.65 -9.72 -3.73
C ALA A 80 -4.64 -8.22 -3.41
N VAL A 81 -3.57 -7.72 -2.79
CA VAL A 81 -3.41 -6.28 -2.48
C VAL A 81 -3.30 -5.45 -3.76
N LYS A 82 -2.52 -5.90 -4.76
CA LYS A 82 -2.44 -5.25 -6.08
C LYS A 82 -3.81 -5.19 -6.75
N LYS A 83 -4.55 -6.30 -6.74
CA LYS A 83 -5.89 -6.37 -7.32
C LYS A 83 -6.84 -5.40 -6.63
N LEU A 84 -6.89 -5.40 -5.29
CA LEU A 84 -7.70 -4.44 -4.53
C LEU A 84 -7.34 -2.99 -4.88
N SER A 85 -6.04 -2.68 -4.98
CA SER A 85 -5.57 -1.35 -5.35
C SER A 85 -6.07 -0.92 -6.74
N GLN A 86 -6.03 -1.82 -7.72
CA GLN A 86 -6.53 -1.57 -9.07
C GLN A 86 -8.06 -1.46 -9.12
N ASP A 87 -8.78 -2.29 -8.36
CA ASP A 87 -10.24 -2.34 -8.35
C ASP A 87 -10.85 -1.09 -7.66
N ARG A 88 -10.26 -0.64 -6.54
CA ARG A 88 -10.76 0.51 -5.76
C ARG A 88 -10.19 1.85 -6.18
N TYR A 89 -8.92 1.89 -6.60
CA TYR A 89 -8.17 3.12 -6.86
C TYR A 89 -7.64 3.17 -8.29
N PHE A 90 -8.43 2.72 -9.26
CA PHE A 90 -8.02 2.46 -10.65
C PHE A 90 -7.04 3.50 -11.25
N ASP A 91 -7.35 4.79 -11.15
CA ASP A 91 -6.50 5.85 -11.74
C ASP A 91 -5.31 6.27 -10.89
N GLN A 92 -5.35 6.01 -9.59
CA GLN A 92 -4.32 6.40 -8.62
C GLN A 92 -3.47 5.21 -8.15
N SER A 93 -3.82 3.98 -8.59
CA SER A 93 -3.12 2.78 -8.18
C SER A 93 -1.67 2.83 -8.65
N PRO A 94 -0.69 2.60 -7.75
CA PRO A 94 0.71 2.50 -8.14
C PRO A 94 0.95 1.30 -9.07
N PHE A 95 0.02 0.34 -9.11
CA PHE A 95 0.09 -0.85 -9.96
C PHE A 95 -0.72 -0.70 -11.24
N ARG A 96 -1.18 0.51 -11.59
CA ARG A 96 -1.99 0.74 -12.79
C ARG A 96 -1.28 0.15 -14.01
N LYS A 97 -1.91 -0.84 -14.63
CA LYS A 97 -1.44 -1.35 -15.93
C LYS A 97 -1.67 -0.22 -16.94
N GLN A 98 -0.59 0.40 -17.42
CA GLN A 98 -0.69 1.27 -18.59
C GLN A 98 -1.41 0.47 -19.68
N LYS A 99 -2.54 0.98 -20.18
CA LYS A 99 -3.17 0.44 -21.38
C LYS A 99 -2.11 0.51 -22.47
N ARG A 100 -1.52 -0.63 -22.84
CA ARG A 100 -0.78 -0.74 -24.10
C ARG A 100 -1.76 -0.33 -25.19
N SER A 101 -1.46 0.76 -25.88
CA SER A 101 -2.20 1.15 -27.07
C SER A 101 -2.10 0.01 -28.08
N HIS A 102 -3.11 -0.86 -28.13
CA HIS A 102 -3.34 -1.75 -29.27
C HIS A 102 -4.16 -0.95 -30.28
N GLY A 103 -3.45 -0.16 -31.08
CA GLY A 103 -4.03 0.66 -32.14
C GLY A 103 -3.03 0.92 -33.27
N GLY A 104 -3.05 0.04 -34.28
CA GLY A 104 -2.42 0.21 -35.60
C GLY A 104 -1.29 -0.81 -35.88
N GLN A 105 -1.36 -1.72 -36.85
CA GLN A 105 -2.27 -1.95 -37.96
C GLN A 105 -2.23 -3.45 -38.29
N ARG A 106 -3.41 -4.08 -38.44
CA ARG A 106 -3.55 -5.29 -39.26
C ARG A 106 -3.91 -4.83 -40.68
N ALA A 107 -3.06 -5.12 -41.66
CA ALA A 107 -3.49 -5.38 -43.03
C ALA A 107 -2.42 -6.20 -43.75
N LEU A 108 -2.70 -7.49 -43.93
CA LEU A 108 -2.08 -8.34 -44.94
C LEU A 108 -2.22 -7.68 -46.32
N LYS A 109 -1.13 -7.60 -47.07
CA LYS A 109 -1.17 -7.82 -48.52
C LYS A 109 -0.10 -8.85 -48.87
N LYS A 110 -0.55 -10.10 -49.00
CA LYS A 110 0.10 -11.11 -49.83
C LYS A 110 -0.05 -10.64 -51.27
N ASN A 111 1.06 -10.35 -51.95
CA ASN A 111 1.07 -10.33 -53.40
C ASN A 111 1.74 -11.62 -53.85
N ALA A 112 0.92 -12.54 -54.36
CA ALA A 112 1.34 -13.62 -55.24
C ALA A 112 0.69 -13.33 -56.60
N THR A 113 1.51 -13.17 -57.63
CA THR A 113 1.17 -13.29 -59.07
C THR A 113 2.53 -13.43 -59.76
N GLU A 114 3.00 -14.66 -59.92
CA GLU A 114 2.84 -15.54 -61.09
C GLU A 114 3.77 -15.18 -62.24
N GLU A 115 4.51 -16.21 -62.65
CA GLU A 115 5.40 -16.32 -63.78
C GLU A 115 4.65 -16.09 -65.10
N GLY A 116 5.34 -15.48 -66.08
CA GLY A 116 4.83 -15.35 -67.45
C GLY A 116 5.82 -14.70 -68.41
N ASN A 117 6.49 -15.54 -69.19
CA ASN A 117 7.03 -15.34 -70.55
C ASN A 117 7.75 -14.03 -70.92
N HIS A 118 9.01 -14.16 -71.32
CA HIS A 118 9.52 -13.46 -72.51
C HIS A 118 10.27 -14.46 -73.41
N GLU A 119 9.89 -14.38 -74.70
CA GLU A 119 10.41 -15.11 -75.87
C GLU A 119 11.92 -14.92 -76.09
#